data_AF-A0A935VD96-F1
#
_entry.id   AF-A0A935VD96-F1
#
_cell.length_a   1.000
_cell.length_b   1.000
_cell.length_c   1.000
_cell.angle_alpha   90.00
_cell.angle_beta   90.00
_cell.angle_gamma   90.00
#
_symmetry.space_group_name_H-M   'P 1'
#
loop_
_entity.id
_entity.type
_entity.pdbx_description
1 polymer ?
#
loop_
_entity_poly.entity_id
_entity_poly.type
_entity_poly.pdbx_seq_one_letter_code
_entity_poly.pdbx_strand_id
1 'polypeptide(L)'
;MKEKINILLLTVAFIPVLFGQQNNTRLWTETDRQFLLDGLKSTHLELMKEVEDLNEVQLVFKPDTSKWSISEILEHLGTFEEILSWDIYCNQYTPEQSGFTKNHSAKDSLMLAYATDTTKGKSPSVAAPLGRFTSLVKLKSTLNITGQR
;
A
#
# COMPACT_ATOMS: atom_id res chain seq x y z
N MET A 1 -6.61 -45.12 -44.54
CA MET A 1 -7.24 -45.13 -43.18
C MET A 1 -6.23 -44.83 -42.07
N LYS A 2 -5.00 -45.36 -42.09
CA LYS A 2 -3.95 -45.09 -41.08
C LYS A 2 -3.56 -43.61 -40.94
N GLU A 3 -3.47 -42.88 -42.06
CA GLU A 3 -3.17 -41.42 -42.09
C GLU A 3 -4.22 -40.56 -41.35
N LYS A 4 -5.51 -40.92 -41.46
CA LYS A 4 -6.61 -40.19 -40.79
C LYS A 4 -6.70 -40.51 -39.29
N ILE A 5 -6.19 -41.67 -38.87
CA ILE A 5 -6.14 -42.09 -37.46
C ILE A 5 -5.02 -41.34 -36.73
N ASN A 6 -3.89 -41.08 -37.38
CA ASN A 6 -2.77 -40.32 -36.78
C ASN A 6 -3.10 -38.83 -36.58
N ILE A 7 -3.90 -38.22 -37.47
CA ILE A 7 -4.35 -36.82 -37.32
C ILE A 7 -5.38 -36.70 -36.18
N LEU A 8 -6.26 -37.69 -35.99
CA LEU A 8 -7.24 -37.71 -34.90
C LEU A 8 -6.59 -37.89 -33.52
N LEU A 9 -5.48 -38.62 -33.45
CA LEU A 9 -4.70 -38.80 -32.22
C LEU A 9 -3.92 -37.53 -31.81
N LEU A 10 -3.48 -36.71 -32.78
CA LEU A 10 -2.75 -35.47 -32.50
C LEU A 10 -3.66 -34.34 -31.98
N THR A 11 -4.93 -34.31 -32.40
CA THR A 11 -5.88 -33.27 -31.94
C THR A 11 -6.44 -33.56 -30.55
N VAL A 12 -6.55 -34.83 -30.14
CA VAL A 12 -7.04 -35.21 -28.80
C VAL A 12 -5.99 -34.93 -27.71
N ALA A 13 -4.69 -34.99 -28.03
CA ALA A 13 -3.61 -34.72 -27.07
C ALA A 13 -3.42 -33.24 -26.70
N PHE A 14 -4.02 -32.29 -27.46
CA PHE A 14 -3.88 -30.85 -27.22
C PHE A 14 -5.01 -30.24 -26.38
N ILE A 15 -6.12 -30.96 -26.21
CA ILE A 15 -7.30 -30.49 -25.46
C ILE A 15 -7.05 -30.35 -23.93
N PRO A 16 -6.22 -31.17 -23.24
CA PRO A 16 -6.04 -31.03 -21.80
C PRO A 16 -5.27 -29.76 -21.39
N VAL A 17 -4.52 -29.14 -22.32
CA VAL A 17 -3.75 -27.91 -22.03
C VAL A 17 -4.67 -26.69 -21.84
N LEU A 18 -5.87 -26.71 -22.43
CA LEU A 18 -6.86 -25.63 -22.27
C LEU A 18 -7.62 -25.67 -20.94
N PHE A 19 -7.60 -26.81 -20.23
CA PHE A 19 -8.27 -26.97 -18.93
C PHE A 19 -7.31 -26.81 -17.74
N GLY A 20 -6.03 -26.53 -17.99
CA GLY A 20 -5.03 -26.23 -16.96
C GLY A 20 -5.10 -24.80 -16.41
N GLN A 21 -6.07 -23.98 -16.83
CA GLN A 21 -6.37 -22.73 -16.14
C GLN A 21 -7.01 -23.08 -14.79
N GLN A 22 -6.17 -23.19 -13.77
CA GLN A 22 -6.58 -23.16 -12.36
C GLN A 22 -7.64 -22.07 -12.20
N ASN A 23 -8.79 -22.42 -11.65
CA ASN A 23 -9.79 -21.46 -11.18
C ASN A 23 -9.15 -20.65 -10.03
N ASN A 24 -8.37 -19.63 -10.37
CA ASN A 24 -7.91 -18.62 -9.42
C ASN A 24 -9.15 -17.82 -9.02
N THR A 25 -9.85 -18.31 -8.01
CA THR A 25 -10.87 -17.53 -7.32
C THR A 25 -10.19 -16.31 -6.76
N ARG A 26 -10.48 -15.15 -7.35
CA ARG A 26 -9.96 -13.86 -6.88
C ARG A 26 -10.40 -13.69 -5.43
N LEU A 27 -9.43 -13.68 -4.50
CA LEU A 27 -9.72 -13.58 -3.07
C LEU A 27 -10.39 -12.26 -2.70
N TRP A 28 -9.99 -11.16 -3.36
CA TRP A 28 -10.53 -9.83 -3.13
C TRP A 28 -11.58 -9.46 -4.17
N THR A 29 -12.69 -8.92 -3.69
CA THR A 29 -13.81 -8.46 -4.50
C THR A 29 -13.61 -7.01 -4.94
N GLU A 30 -14.48 -6.55 -5.85
CA GLU A 30 -14.52 -5.14 -6.23
C GLU A 30 -14.97 -4.25 -5.05
N THR A 31 -15.83 -4.76 -4.18
CA THR A 31 -16.25 -4.07 -2.95
C THR A 31 -15.07 -3.85 -2.01
N ASP A 32 -14.20 -4.86 -1.84
CA ASP A 32 -12.98 -4.72 -1.02
C ASP A 32 -12.04 -3.65 -1.61
N ARG A 33 -11.87 -3.65 -2.93
CA ARG A 33 -11.09 -2.63 -3.63
C ARG A 33 -11.63 -1.22 -3.39
N GLN A 34 -12.94 -1.04 -3.51
CA GLN A 34 -13.58 0.26 -3.31
C GLN A 34 -13.44 0.73 -1.85
N PHE A 35 -13.64 -0.17 -0.88
CA PHE A 35 -13.45 0.13 0.54
C PHE A 35 -12.03 0.64 0.84
N LEU A 36 -10.99 -0.02 0.31
CA LEU A 36 -9.59 0.40 0.51
C LEU A 36 -9.31 1.76 -0.13
N LEU A 37 -9.82 2.01 -1.34
CA LEU A 37 -9.64 3.30 -2.01
C LEU A 37 -10.36 4.44 -1.30
N ASP A 38 -11.57 4.19 -0.82
CA ASP A 38 -12.34 5.19 -0.08
C ASP A 38 -11.65 5.52 1.24
N GLY A 39 -11.16 4.52 1.97
CA GLY A 39 -10.39 4.72 3.19
C GLY A 39 -9.09 5.49 2.95
N LEU A 40 -8.34 5.18 1.88
CA LEU A 40 -7.13 5.92 1.52
C LEU A 40 -7.43 7.40 1.22
N LYS A 41 -8.51 7.67 0.47
CA LYS A 41 -8.92 9.04 0.12
C LYS A 41 -9.45 9.82 1.31
N SER A 42 -10.31 9.20 2.12
CA SER A 42 -10.94 9.88 3.26
C SER A 42 -9.91 10.24 4.32
N THR A 43 -9.03 9.30 4.67
CA THR A 43 -7.99 9.54 5.68
C THR A 43 -6.99 10.61 5.25
N HIS A 44 -6.65 10.66 3.95
CA HIS A 44 -5.87 11.74 3.38
C HIS A 44 -6.55 13.10 3.52
N LEU A 45 -7.82 13.20 3.12
CA LEU A 45 -8.59 14.44 3.19
C LEU A 45 -8.76 14.92 4.64
N GLU A 46 -9.07 14.01 5.55
CA GLU A 46 -9.17 14.28 6.99
C GLU A 46 -7.85 14.82 7.53
N LEU A 47 -6.73 14.15 7.26
CA LEU A 47 -5.41 14.63 7.69
C LEU A 47 -5.09 16.03 7.13
N MET A 48 -5.39 16.29 5.86
CA MET A 48 -5.15 17.59 5.23
C MET A 48 -6.00 18.69 5.85
N LYS A 49 -7.24 18.39 6.19
CA LYS A 49 -8.15 19.30 6.87
C LYS A 49 -7.67 19.62 8.29
N GLU A 50 -7.23 18.62 9.05
CA GLU A 50 -6.74 18.81 10.44
C GLU A 50 -5.52 19.74 10.52
N VAL A 51 -4.73 19.83 9.44
CA VAL A 51 -3.51 20.65 9.42
C VAL A 51 -3.66 21.95 8.65
N GLU A 52 -4.77 22.19 7.93
CA GLU A 52 -4.84 23.28 6.94
C GLU A 52 -4.64 24.68 7.51
N ASP A 53 -5.14 24.93 8.73
CA ASP A 53 -5.11 26.23 9.40
C ASP A 53 -3.88 26.42 10.31
N LEU A 54 -2.97 25.44 10.37
CA LEU A 54 -1.78 25.54 11.21
C LEU A 54 -0.76 26.51 10.62
N ASN A 55 -0.31 27.46 11.44
CA ASN A 55 0.80 28.35 11.07
C ASN A 55 2.16 27.66 11.23
N GLU A 56 3.22 28.27 10.69
CA GLU A 56 4.58 27.71 10.72
C GLU A 56 5.09 27.42 12.12
N VAL A 57 4.79 28.29 13.11
CA VAL A 57 5.21 28.09 14.50
C VAL A 57 4.56 26.85 15.09
N GLN A 58 3.27 26.62 14.82
CA GLN A 58 2.54 25.43 15.27
C GLN A 58 3.06 24.15 14.59
N LEU A 59 3.38 24.21 13.30
CA LEU A 59 3.86 23.06 12.53
C LEU A 59 5.22 22.55 13.02
N VAL A 60 6.13 23.46 13.36
CA VAL A 60 7.48 23.12 13.80
C VAL A 60 7.60 22.97 15.32
N PHE A 61 6.52 23.25 16.06
CA PHE A 61 6.51 23.14 17.51
C PHE A 61 6.85 21.71 17.96
N LYS A 62 7.78 21.61 18.90
CA LYS A 62 8.17 20.37 19.57
C LYS A 62 7.94 20.50 21.07
N PRO A 63 7.11 19.64 21.68
CA PRO A 63 6.95 19.62 23.13
C PRO A 63 8.27 19.36 23.87
N ASP A 64 9.11 18.47 23.33
CA ASP A 64 10.46 18.18 23.82
C ASP A 64 11.32 17.52 22.69
N THR A 65 12.61 17.30 22.96
CA THR A 65 13.58 16.76 21.98
C THR A 65 13.36 15.29 21.60
N SER A 66 12.55 14.55 22.37
CA SER A 66 12.18 13.15 22.12
C SER A 66 10.91 13.01 21.27
N LYS A 67 10.23 14.11 20.95
CA LYS A 67 9.00 14.11 20.15
C LYS A 67 9.24 14.72 18.78
N TRP A 68 8.45 14.26 17.82
CA TRP A 68 8.36 14.89 16.51
C TRP A 68 7.42 16.08 16.54
N SER A 69 7.73 17.09 15.73
CA SER A 69 6.79 18.16 15.40
C SER A 69 5.69 17.63 14.46
N ILE A 70 4.63 18.44 14.26
CA ILE A 70 3.58 18.09 13.28
C ILE A 70 4.19 17.98 11.88
N SER A 71 5.08 18.89 11.50
CA SER A 71 5.76 18.83 10.19
C SER A 71 6.62 17.58 10.00
N GLU A 72 7.26 17.08 11.07
CA GLU A 72 8.03 15.84 11.03
C GLU A 72 7.14 14.60 10.97
N ILE A 73 5.97 14.61 11.62
CA ILE A 73 4.97 13.54 11.47
C ILE A 73 4.48 13.49 10.03
N LEU A 74 4.16 14.64 9.43
CA LEU A 74 3.74 14.71 8.03
C LEU A 74 4.86 14.27 7.06
N GLU A 75 6.12 14.61 7.35
CA GLU A 75 7.29 14.13 6.58
C GLU A 75 7.42 12.61 6.64
N HIS A 76 7.27 12.03 7.82
CA HIS A 76 7.29 10.58 8.03
C HIS A 76 6.18 9.87 7.24
N LEU A 77 4.95 10.37 7.32
CA LEU A 77 3.81 9.78 6.62
C LEU A 77 3.99 9.83 5.09
N GLY A 78 4.36 10.99 4.54
CA GLY A 78 4.60 11.12 3.10
C GLY A 78 5.77 10.26 2.60
N THR A 79 6.80 10.06 3.43
CA THR A 79 7.91 9.16 3.09
C THR A 79 7.43 7.70 3.03
N PHE A 80 6.62 7.25 3.97
CA PHE A 80 6.04 5.90 3.95
C PHE A 80 5.07 5.69 2.78
N GLU A 81 4.27 6.70 2.45
CA GLU A 81 3.37 6.64 1.30
C GLU A 81 4.13 6.40 -0.01
N GLU A 82 5.27 7.07 -0.21
CA GLU A 82 6.12 6.86 -1.39
C GLU A 82 6.76 5.47 -1.39
N ILE A 83 7.27 5.00 -0.24
CA ILE A 83 7.85 3.65 -0.11
C ILE A 83 6.80 2.58 -0.44
N LEU A 84 5.59 2.69 0.10
CA LEU A 84 4.50 1.74 -0.15
C LEU A 84 3.99 1.83 -1.59
N SER A 85 3.90 3.02 -2.16
CA SER A 85 3.56 3.21 -3.58
C SER A 85 4.57 2.52 -4.49
N TRP A 86 5.87 2.64 -4.18
CA TRP A 86 6.93 1.97 -4.92
C TRP A 86 6.84 0.45 -4.79
N ASP A 87 6.55 -0.07 -3.59
CA ASP A 87 6.36 -1.50 -3.35
C ASP A 87 5.18 -2.04 -4.18
N ILE A 88 4.04 -1.34 -4.23
CA ILE A 88 2.90 -1.71 -5.10
C ILE A 88 3.32 -1.70 -6.57
N TYR A 89 4.02 -0.64 -7.02
CA TYR A 89 4.45 -0.51 -8.40
C TYR A 89 5.41 -1.64 -8.82
N CYS A 90 6.35 -2.03 -7.96
CA CYS A 90 7.28 -3.11 -8.25
C CYS A 90 6.61 -4.49 -8.20
N ASN A 91 5.70 -4.71 -7.24
CA ASN A 91 5.05 -6.00 -7.05
C ASN A 91 3.97 -6.30 -8.09
N GLN A 92 3.41 -5.31 -8.81
CA GLN A 92 2.42 -5.56 -9.87
C GLN A 92 2.98 -6.41 -11.03
N TYR A 93 4.31 -6.43 -11.21
CA TYR A 93 4.99 -7.21 -12.22
C TYR A 93 5.45 -8.59 -11.71
N THR A 94 5.24 -8.87 -10.42
CA THR A 94 5.62 -10.14 -9.80
C THR A 94 4.48 -11.14 -9.94
N PRO A 95 4.72 -12.36 -10.44
CA PRO A 95 3.69 -13.40 -10.51
C PRO A 95 3.10 -13.72 -9.13
N GLU A 96 1.84 -14.16 -9.12
CA GLU A 96 1.17 -14.57 -7.88
C GLU A 96 1.96 -15.65 -7.14
N GLN A 97 2.29 -15.38 -5.88
CA GLN A 97 2.93 -16.34 -5.00
C GLN A 97 1.86 -17.04 -4.15
N SER A 98 1.30 -18.13 -4.68
CA SER A 98 0.18 -18.87 -4.06
C SER A 98 0.45 -19.35 -2.62
N GLY A 99 1.70 -19.40 -2.18
CA GLY A 99 2.07 -19.69 -0.79
C GLY A 99 1.81 -18.55 0.20
N PHE A 100 1.68 -17.30 -0.26
CA PHE A 100 1.58 -16.12 0.61
C PHE A 100 0.16 -15.80 1.09
N THR A 101 -0.86 -16.30 0.40
CA THR A 101 -2.27 -16.21 0.79
C THR A 101 -2.64 -17.18 1.90
N LYS A 102 -1.76 -18.15 2.21
CA LYS A 102 -1.87 -18.99 3.41
C LYS A 102 -1.77 -18.12 4.65
N ASN A 103 -2.69 -18.34 5.60
CA ASN A 103 -2.76 -17.64 6.88
C ASN A 103 -2.98 -16.11 6.78
N HIS A 104 -3.61 -15.62 5.70
CA HIS A 104 -3.92 -14.18 5.54
C HIS A 104 -4.66 -13.62 6.76
N SER A 105 -5.67 -14.32 7.29
CA SER A 105 -6.43 -13.84 8.46
C SER A 105 -5.56 -13.60 9.71
N ALA A 106 -4.53 -14.42 9.93
CA ALA A 106 -3.60 -14.24 11.03
C ALA A 106 -2.68 -13.02 10.81
N LYS A 107 -2.21 -12.82 9.57
CA LYS A 107 -1.41 -11.64 9.20
C LYS A 107 -2.24 -10.35 9.31
N ASP A 108 -3.50 -10.39 8.85
CA ASP A 108 -4.42 -9.27 8.95
C ASP A 108 -4.71 -8.92 10.41
N SER A 109 -4.89 -9.93 11.27
CA SER A 109 -5.07 -9.73 12.72
C SER A 109 -3.87 -9.02 13.37
N LEU A 110 -2.64 -9.35 12.95
CA LEU A 110 -1.44 -8.64 13.43
C LEU A 110 -1.42 -7.18 12.96
N MET A 111 -1.82 -6.92 11.71
CA MET A 111 -1.89 -5.56 11.18
C MET A 111 -2.97 -4.73 11.89
N LEU A 112 -4.14 -5.31 12.16
CA LEU A 112 -5.21 -4.65 12.91
C LEU A 112 -4.83 -4.39 14.37
N ALA A 113 -4.09 -5.31 15.00
CA ALA A 113 -3.57 -5.10 16.35
C ALA A 113 -2.63 -3.89 16.41
N TYR A 114 -1.81 -3.67 15.37
CA TYR A 114 -0.91 -2.52 15.29
C TYR A 114 -1.65 -1.17 15.33
N ALA A 115 -2.88 -1.10 14.78
CA ALA A 115 -3.67 0.14 14.77
C ALA A 115 -4.06 0.65 16.18
N THR A 116 -4.05 -0.24 17.18
CA THR A 116 -4.42 0.09 18.57
C THR A 116 -3.28 -0.16 19.56
N ASP A 117 -2.09 -0.50 19.08
CA ASP A 117 -0.92 -0.75 19.92
C ASP A 117 -0.47 0.56 20.60
N THR A 118 -0.27 0.50 21.91
CA THR A 118 0.22 1.62 22.72
C THR A 118 1.75 1.65 22.80
N THR A 119 2.40 0.55 22.42
CA THR A 119 3.86 0.42 22.39
C THR A 119 4.41 1.05 21.13
N LYS A 120 5.09 2.18 21.27
CA LYS A 120 5.63 2.92 20.12
C LYS A 120 6.90 2.26 19.61
N GLY A 121 6.86 1.77 18.37
CA GLY A 121 8.05 1.33 17.64
C GLY A 121 8.99 2.50 17.30
N LYS A 122 10.22 2.18 16.93
CA LYS A 122 11.16 3.15 16.35
C LYS A 122 11.06 3.10 14.83
N SER A 123 10.93 4.26 14.19
CA SER A 123 10.95 4.34 12.73
C SER A 123 12.29 3.85 12.17
N PRO A 124 12.31 3.08 11.07
CA PRO A 124 13.54 2.78 10.36
C PRO A 124 14.18 4.08 9.86
N SER A 125 15.52 4.10 9.76
CA SER A 125 16.26 5.31 9.42
C SER A 125 15.86 5.96 8.09
N VAL A 126 15.43 5.14 7.12
CA VAL A 126 14.97 5.62 5.80
C VAL A 126 13.67 6.42 5.87
N ALA A 127 12.85 6.17 6.89
CA ALA A 127 11.57 6.86 7.11
C ALA A 127 11.59 7.72 8.38
N ALA A 128 12.74 7.91 9.02
CA ALA A 128 12.86 8.85 10.12
C ALA A 128 12.79 10.28 9.55
N PRO A 129 11.99 11.18 10.13
CA PRO A 129 11.89 12.55 9.63
C PRO A 129 13.21 13.28 9.82
N LEU A 130 13.51 14.18 8.89
CA LEU A 130 14.75 14.98 8.89
C LEU A 130 14.50 16.43 9.32
N GLY A 131 13.24 16.82 9.54
CA GLY A 131 12.87 18.15 10.02
C GLY A 131 13.04 19.24 8.95
N ARG A 132 12.88 18.87 7.67
CA ARG A 132 13.22 19.75 6.53
C ARG A 132 12.11 20.73 6.11
N PHE A 133 10.92 20.57 6.68
CA PHE A 133 9.72 21.31 6.29
C PHE A 133 9.24 22.21 7.41
N THR A 134 9.19 23.52 7.12
CA THR A 134 8.69 24.56 8.03
C THR A 134 7.33 25.10 7.62
N SER A 135 6.89 24.84 6.38
CA SER A 135 5.59 25.28 5.86
C SER A 135 4.85 24.15 5.17
N LEU A 136 3.51 24.15 5.30
CA LEU A 136 2.65 23.17 4.64
C LEU A 136 2.75 23.24 3.11
N VAL A 137 2.94 24.44 2.56
CA VAL A 137 3.07 24.62 1.11
C VAL A 137 4.26 23.81 0.58
N LYS A 138 5.43 23.92 1.24
CA LYS A 138 6.64 23.19 0.83
C LYS A 138 6.49 21.68 1.05
N LEU A 139 5.81 21.29 2.12
CA LEU A 139 5.57 19.89 2.44
C LEU A 139 4.65 19.24 1.39
N LYS A 140 3.51 19.86 1.11
CA LYS A 140 2.52 19.39 0.12
C LYS A 140 3.11 19.32 -1.29
N SER A 141 3.95 20.29 -1.69
CA SER A 141 4.58 20.27 -3.01
C SER A 141 5.68 19.21 -3.15
N THR A 142 6.32 18.82 -2.06
CA THR A 142 7.46 17.88 -2.10
C THR A 142 7.03 16.43 -1.98
N LEU A 143 6.07 16.14 -1.10
CA LEU A 143 5.69 14.77 -0.75
C LEU A 143 4.47 14.25 -1.53
N ASN A 144 4.04 14.97 -2.57
CA ASN A 144 2.84 14.68 -3.37
C ASN A 144 1.60 14.30 -2.53
N ILE A 145 1.44 14.93 -1.36
CA ILE A 145 0.31 14.74 -0.44
C ILE A 145 -0.95 15.43 -0.99
N THR A 146 -1.12 15.47 -2.30
CA THR A 146 -2.28 16.03 -3.00
C THR A 146 -3.21 14.93 -3.52
N GLY A 147 -2.83 13.66 -3.37
CA GLY A 147 -3.64 12.52 -3.81
C GLY A 147 -3.79 12.43 -5.34
N GLN A 148 -2.97 13.16 -6.11
CA GLN A 148 -2.98 13.12 -7.57
C GLN A 148 -1.95 12.11 -8.07
N ARG A 149 -2.32 10.83 -8.10
CA ARG A 149 -1.73 9.80 -8.95
C ARG A 149 -2.83 8.91 -9.51
#